data_AF-A0A9P7G712-F1
#
_entry.id   AF-A0A9P7G712-F1
#
_cell.length_a   1.000
_cell.length_b   1.000
_cell.length_c   1.000
_cell.angle_alpha   90.00
_cell.angle_beta   90.00
_cell.angle_gamma   90.00
#
_symmetry.space_group_name_H-M   'P 1'
#
loop_
_entity.id
_entity.type
_entity.pdbx_description
1 polymer ?
#
loop_
_entity_poly.entity_id
_entity_poly.type
_entity_poly.pdbx_seq_one_letter_code
_entity_poly.pdbx_strand_id
1 'polypeptide(L)'
;MSRIDMDYSSADPSDFRSIHLYFQDMCSSLFGDIPQQMIDDFFGDVDALTGSSKDEAHRVLRETCEEVHQILVDSKWRDPLETAGKTVGRLDEGLMKLVELVQDTYGDEFGRMLKAQKIGSQTLKDPPSAKSGEYEVVG
;
A
#
# COMPACT_ATOMS: atom_id res chain seq x y z
N MET A 1 0.65 -1.07 -24.25
CA MET A 1 1.36 -0.14 -23.36
C MET A 1 0.35 0.23 -22.29
N SER A 2 0.55 -0.23 -21.04
CA SER A 2 -0.45 0.00 -19.98
C SER A 2 -0.38 1.46 -19.54
N ARG A 3 -1.48 2.08 -19.10
CA ARG A 3 -1.50 3.47 -18.61
C ARG A 3 -0.40 3.75 -17.58
N ILE A 4 -0.12 2.76 -16.73
CA ILE A 4 0.89 2.80 -15.67
C ILE A 4 2.33 2.95 -16.21
N ASP A 5 2.63 2.48 -17.44
CA ASP A 5 3.93 2.73 -18.09
C ASP A 5 4.12 4.20 -18.48
N MET A 6 3.01 4.87 -18.87
CA MET A 6 3.02 6.30 -19.23
C MET A 6 3.12 7.19 -18.01
N ASP A 7 2.46 6.83 -16.91
CA ASP A 7 2.43 7.65 -15.70
C ASP A 7 3.76 7.57 -14.92
N TYR A 8 4.42 6.40 -14.85
CA TYR A 8 5.74 6.29 -14.23
C TYR A 8 6.83 7.07 -14.97
N SER A 9 6.77 7.12 -16.30
CA SER A 9 7.73 7.88 -17.12
C SER A 9 7.64 9.40 -16.92
N SER A 10 6.55 9.87 -16.29
CA SER A 10 6.33 11.30 -15.98
C SER A 10 6.78 11.70 -14.58
N ALA A 11 6.97 10.73 -13.68
CA ALA A 11 7.47 10.98 -12.35
C ALA A 11 9.01 11.05 -12.37
N ASP A 12 9.59 12.10 -11.80
CA ASP A 12 11.04 12.16 -11.56
C ASP A 12 11.36 11.41 -10.25
N PRO A 13 12.01 10.22 -10.30
CA PRO A 13 12.35 9.47 -9.10
C PRO A 13 13.39 10.18 -8.22
N SER A 14 14.08 11.19 -8.75
CA SER A 14 15.03 12.03 -8.01
C SER A 14 14.35 13.17 -7.26
N ASP A 15 13.10 13.49 -7.59
CA ASP A 15 12.32 14.53 -6.91
C ASP A 15 11.36 13.89 -5.91
N PHE A 16 11.49 14.26 -4.64
CA PHE A 16 10.65 13.74 -3.57
C PHE A 16 9.17 14.02 -3.83
N ARG A 17 8.83 15.24 -4.28
CA ARG A 17 7.42 15.62 -4.46
C ARG A 17 6.77 14.84 -5.59
N SER A 18 7.50 14.65 -6.69
CA SER A 18 7.04 13.90 -7.85
C SER A 18 6.78 12.44 -7.50
N ILE A 19 7.72 11.76 -6.83
CA ILE A 19 7.56 10.35 -6.48
C ILE A 19 6.52 10.14 -5.38
N HIS A 20 6.40 11.09 -4.45
CA HIS A 20 5.37 11.11 -3.42
C HIS A 20 3.96 11.16 -4.01
N LEU A 21 3.70 12.10 -4.93
CA LEU A 21 2.39 12.23 -5.58
C LEU A 21 2.06 11.01 -6.44
N TYR A 22 3.05 10.46 -7.15
CA TYR A 22 2.87 9.25 -7.93
C TYR A 22 2.50 8.04 -7.05
N PHE A 23 3.18 7.86 -5.92
CA PHE A 23 2.86 6.79 -4.98
C PHE A 23 1.48 6.95 -4.33
N GLN A 24 1.11 8.18 -3.97
CA GLN A 24 -0.22 8.50 -3.46
C GLN A 24 -1.32 8.15 -4.48
N ASP A 25 -1.13 8.49 -5.76
CA ASP A 25 -2.09 8.16 -6.82
C ASP A 25 -2.25 6.65 -7.03
N MET A 26 -1.15 5.90 -6.97
CA MET A 26 -1.18 4.43 -6.99
C MET A 26 -1.98 3.87 -5.80
N CYS A 27 -1.75 4.37 -4.59
CA CYS A 27 -2.47 3.96 -3.40
C CYS A 27 -3.96 4.29 -3.51
N SER A 28 -4.33 5.49 -3.92
CA SER A 28 -5.72 5.91 -4.14
C SER A 28 -6.43 5.04 -5.17
N SER A 29 -5.75 4.66 -6.25
CA SER A 29 -6.32 3.83 -7.31
C SER A 29 -6.52 2.37 -6.90
N LEU A 30 -5.66 1.84 -6.02
CA LEU A 30 -5.65 0.42 -5.63
C LEU A 30 -6.39 0.14 -4.32
N PHE A 31 -6.45 1.09 -3.41
CA PHE A 31 -7.11 0.96 -2.11
C PHE A 31 -8.48 1.67 -2.10
N GLY A 32 -9.33 1.36 -3.08
CA GLY A 32 -10.63 2.04 -3.27
C GLY A 32 -11.62 1.93 -2.09
N ASP A 33 -11.36 1.05 -1.12
CA ASP A 33 -12.14 0.93 0.12
C ASP A 33 -11.68 1.90 1.23
N ILE A 34 -10.56 2.60 1.04
CA ILE A 34 -10.02 3.57 1.99
C ILE A 34 -10.56 4.97 1.64
N PRO A 35 -11.13 5.71 2.60
CA PRO A 35 -11.52 7.10 2.36
C PRO A 35 -10.34 7.92 1.84
N GLN A 36 -10.53 8.61 0.71
CA GLN A 36 -9.48 9.42 0.09
C GLN A 36 -8.86 10.42 1.07
N GLN A 37 -9.66 11.01 1.97
CA GLN A 37 -9.19 11.92 3.01
C GLN A 37 -8.13 11.26 3.92
N MET A 38 -8.29 9.99 4.29
CA MET A 38 -7.34 9.29 5.13
C MET A 38 -6.01 9.04 4.39
N ILE A 39 -6.08 8.79 3.08
CA ILE A 39 -4.90 8.69 2.22
C ILE A 39 -4.20 10.05 2.17
N ASP A 40 -4.95 11.11 1.87
CA ASP A 40 -4.42 12.48 1.76
C ASP A 40 -3.78 12.96 3.06
N ASP A 41 -4.41 12.69 4.21
CA ASP A 41 -3.89 13.05 5.54
C ASP A 41 -2.56 12.34 5.83
N PHE A 42 -2.48 11.02 5.58
CA PHE A 42 -1.23 10.26 5.77
C PHE A 42 -0.10 10.76 4.87
N PHE A 43 -0.37 11.00 3.60
CA PHE A 43 0.64 11.53 2.68
C PHE A 43 1.00 12.99 3.02
N GLY A 44 0.09 13.73 3.66
CA GLY A 44 0.40 15.00 4.33
C GLY A 44 1.46 14.84 5.42
N ASP A 45 1.34 13.82 6.27
CA ASP A 45 2.32 13.53 7.33
C ASP A 45 3.68 13.10 6.75
N VAL A 46 3.69 12.31 5.67
CA VAL A 46 4.91 11.91 4.96
C VAL A 46 5.62 13.12 4.34
N ASP A 47 4.88 14.06 3.74
CA ASP A 47 5.45 15.29 3.16
C ASP A 47 6.04 16.23 4.23
N ALA A 48 5.43 16.22 5.43
CA ALA A 48 5.84 16.99 6.60
C ALA A 48 7.11 16.45 7.28
N LEU A 49 7.57 15.23 6.95
CA LEU A 49 8.84 14.71 7.42
C LEU A 49 10.00 15.64 7.03
N THR A 50 11.01 15.72 7.91
CA THR A 50 12.20 16.57 7.70
C THR A 50 13.48 15.82 8.07
N GLY A 51 14.62 16.31 7.55
CA GLY A 51 15.93 15.72 7.83
C GLY A 51 16.03 14.27 7.36
N SER A 52 16.68 13.43 8.17
CA SER A 52 16.94 12.02 7.85
C SER A 52 15.67 11.20 7.62
N SER A 53 14.56 11.54 8.29
CA SER A 53 13.27 10.84 8.07
C SER A 53 12.71 11.12 6.68
N LYS A 54 12.89 12.34 6.15
CA LYS A 54 12.47 12.70 4.80
C LYS A 54 13.33 12.00 3.75
N ASP A 55 14.64 11.91 3.99
CA ASP A 55 15.57 11.22 3.08
C ASP A 55 15.24 9.71 3.01
N GLU A 56 14.94 9.07 4.14
CA GLU A 56 14.55 7.66 4.16
C GLU A 56 13.16 7.45 3.54
N ALA A 57 12.19 8.35 3.78
CA ALA A 57 10.90 8.31 3.10
C ALA A 57 11.05 8.44 1.59
N HIS A 58 11.91 9.34 1.10
CA HIS A 58 12.21 9.47 -0.33
C HIS A 58 12.75 8.17 -0.90
N ARG A 59 13.70 7.55 -0.20
CA ARG A 59 14.28 6.27 -0.61
C ARG A 59 13.23 5.16 -0.67
N VAL A 60 12.37 5.02 0.35
CA VAL A 60 11.29 4.03 0.38
C VAL A 60 10.31 4.24 -0.78
N LEU A 61 9.89 5.48 -1.04
CA LEU A 61 9.00 5.82 -2.14
C LEU A 61 9.62 5.42 -3.48
N ARG A 62 10.89 5.78 -3.70
CA ARG A 62 11.61 5.47 -4.93
C ARG A 62 11.75 3.98 -5.15
N GLU A 63 12.29 3.24 -4.18
CA GLU A 63 12.50 1.79 -4.26
C GLU A 63 11.18 1.06 -4.53
N THR A 64 10.11 1.45 -3.84
CA THR A 64 8.80 0.79 -4.01
C THR A 64 8.22 1.07 -5.39
N CYS A 65 8.28 2.31 -5.89
CA CYS A 65 7.79 2.64 -7.22
C CYS A 65 8.59 1.95 -8.34
N GLU A 66 9.92 1.88 -8.19
CA GLU A 66 10.82 1.21 -9.14
C GLU A 66 10.51 -0.29 -9.22
N GLU A 67 10.30 -0.95 -8.08
CA GLU A 67 9.96 -2.37 -8.06
C GLU A 67 8.56 -2.66 -8.59
N VAL A 68 7.58 -1.80 -8.30
CA VAL A 68 6.24 -1.89 -8.90
C VAL A 68 6.33 -1.75 -10.42
N HIS A 69 7.10 -0.80 -10.92
CA HIS A 69 7.31 -0.64 -12.34
C HIS A 69 7.97 -1.88 -12.95
N GLN A 70 8.99 -2.45 -12.30
CA GLN A 70 9.65 -3.67 -12.74
C GLN A 70 8.69 -4.87 -12.80
N ILE A 71 7.82 -5.04 -11.79
CA ILE A 71 6.78 -6.09 -11.78
C ILE A 71 5.87 -5.95 -13.00
N LEU A 72 5.44 -4.72 -13.33
CA LEU A 72 4.56 -4.45 -14.45
C LEU A 72 5.25 -4.67 -15.80
N VAL A 73 6.52 -4.27 -15.95
CA VAL A 73 7.31 -4.53 -17.16
C VAL A 73 7.49 -6.03 -17.40
N ASP A 74 7.82 -6.79 -16.35
CA ASP A 74 8.05 -8.24 -16.41
C ASP A 74 6.75 -9.06 -16.55
N SER A 75 5.59 -8.43 -16.37
CA SER A 75 4.28 -9.08 -16.43
C SER A 75 3.69 -9.24 -17.82
N LYS A 76 4.35 -8.75 -18.88
CA LYS A 76 3.81 -8.75 -20.28
C LYS A 76 3.31 -10.10 -20.80
N TRP A 77 3.64 -11.21 -20.14
CA TRP A 77 3.18 -12.57 -20.47
C TRP A 77 2.71 -13.38 -19.26
N ARG A 78 2.50 -12.74 -18.10
CA ARG A 78 2.05 -13.40 -16.86
C ARG A 78 0.56 -13.23 -16.65
N ASP A 79 0.03 -14.03 -15.74
CA ASP A 79 -1.35 -13.92 -15.30
C ASP A 79 -1.61 -12.52 -14.67
N PRO A 80 -2.68 -11.82 -15.09
CA PRO A 80 -3.01 -10.50 -14.56
C PRO A 80 -3.30 -10.47 -13.05
N LEU A 81 -3.89 -11.54 -12.49
CA LEU A 81 -4.19 -11.60 -11.05
C LEU A 81 -2.91 -11.84 -10.25
N GLU A 82 -2.00 -12.69 -10.74
CA GLU A 82 -0.67 -12.88 -10.14
C GLU A 82 0.11 -11.55 -10.11
N THR A 83 0.05 -10.80 -11.22
CA THR A 83 0.71 -9.49 -11.34
C THR A 83 0.10 -8.48 -10.38
N ALA A 84 -1.23 -8.36 -10.35
CA ALA A 84 -1.93 -7.48 -9.42
C ALA A 84 -1.60 -7.80 -7.96
N GLY A 85 -1.56 -9.08 -7.59
CA GLY A 85 -1.20 -9.53 -6.25
C GLY A 85 0.21 -9.12 -5.84
N LYS A 86 1.19 -9.21 -6.75
CA LYS A 86 2.57 -8.77 -6.51
C LYS A 86 2.67 -7.26 -6.39
N THR A 87 2.00 -6.51 -7.27
CA THR A 87 1.97 -5.05 -7.22
C THR A 87 1.38 -4.56 -5.90
N VAL A 88 0.22 -5.09 -5.50
CA VAL A 88 -0.42 -4.73 -4.22
C VAL A 88 0.46 -5.11 -3.04
N GLY A 89 1.04 -6.31 -3.04
CA GLY A 89 1.95 -6.74 -1.97
C GLY A 89 3.17 -5.82 -1.83
N ARG A 90 3.72 -5.34 -2.95
CA ARG A 90 4.87 -4.43 -2.92
C ARG A 90 4.50 -3.04 -2.39
N LEU A 91 3.35 -2.51 -2.81
CA LEU A 91 2.82 -1.25 -2.30
C LEU A 91 2.50 -1.32 -0.81
N ASP A 92 1.91 -2.43 -0.34
CA ASP A 92 1.61 -2.66 1.08
C ASP A 92 2.88 -2.66 1.95
N GLU A 93 3.98 -3.27 1.47
CA GLU A 93 5.27 -3.24 2.15
C GLU A 93 5.87 -1.82 2.21
N GLY A 94 5.83 -1.07 1.10
CA GLY A 94 6.30 0.31 1.06
C GLY A 94 5.49 1.22 1.98
N LEU A 95 4.16 1.05 1.99
CA LEU A 95 3.26 1.76 2.89
C LEU A 95 3.62 1.48 4.35
N MET A 96 3.79 0.21 4.74
CA MET A 96 4.18 -0.15 6.11
C MET A 96 5.49 0.51 6.55
N LYS A 97 6.50 0.60 5.68
CA LYS A 97 7.76 1.29 6.00
C LYS A 97 7.57 2.79 6.21
N LEU A 98 6.77 3.46 5.38
CA LEU A 98 6.45 4.88 5.55
C LEU A 98 5.68 5.13 6.85
N VAL A 99 4.78 4.20 7.20
CA VAL A 99 3.98 4.23 8.42
C VAL A 99 4.86 4.08 9.66
N GLU A 100 5.87 3.20 9.62
CA GLU A 100 6.88 3.07 10.67
C GLU A 100 7.71 4.35 10.80
N LEU A 101 8.12 4.96 9.69
CA LEU A 101 8.87 6.22 9.71
C LEU A 101 8.06 7.40 10.30
N VAL A 102 6.78 7.50 9.95
CA VAL A 102 5.88 8.52 10.50
C VAL A 102 5.66 8.28 12.00
N GLN A 103 5.47 7.02 12.43
CA GLN A 103 5.35 6.68 13.86
C GLN A 103 6.62 6.99 14.65
N ASP A 104 7.79 6.67 14.11
CA ASP A 104 9.06 6.95 14.79
C ASP A 104 9.31 8.47 14.89
N THR A 105 8.78 9.25 13.95
CA THR A 105 8.95 10.71 13.92
C THR A 105 7.92 11.45 14.78
N TYR A 106 6.65 11.03 14.79
CA TYR A 106 5.54 11.74 15.45
C TYR A 106 4.95 11.00 16.66
N GLY A 107 5.32 9.74 16.91
CA GLY A 107 4.85 8.91 18.02
C GLY A 107 3.66 8.00 17.71
N ASP A 108 3.24 7.25 18.74
CA ASP A 108 2.38 6.05 18.71
C ASP A 108 0.90 6.26 18.31
N GLU A 109 0.50 7.48 17.92
CA GLU A 109 -0.90 7.78 17.59
C GLU A 109 -1.29 7.24 16.21
N PHE A 110 -0.37 7.30 15.25
CA PHE A 110 -0.59 6.85 13.87
C PHE A 110 -0.55 5.32 13.70
N GLY A 111 0.32 4.64 14.45
CA GLY A 111 0.46 3.18 14.40
C GLY A 111 -0.72 2.39 14.90
N ARG A 112 -1.50 2.97 15.82
CA ARG A 112 -2.74 2.36 16.31
C ARG A 112 -3.85 2.39 15.25
N MET A 113 -3.91 3.45 14.44
CA MET A 113 -4.94 3.59 13.40
C MET A 113 -4.80 2.52 12.30
N LEU A 114 -3.58 2.28 11.82
CA LEU A 114 -3.31 1.27 10.80
C LEU A 114 -3.36 -0.17 11.32
N LYS A 115 -2.94 -0.42 12.57
CA LYS A 115 -3.14 -1.73 13.21
C LYS A 115 -4.62 -2.08 13.30
N ALA A 116 -5.48 -1.11 13.64
CA ALA A 116 -6.93 -1.33 13.68
C ALA A 116 -7.49 -1.69 12.29
N GLN A 117 -6.96 -1.09 11.22
CA GLN A 117 -7.38 -1.39 9.86
C GLN A 117 -6.83 -2.73 9.34
N LYS A 118 -5.58 -3.09 9.65
CA LYS A 118 -5.00 -4.41 9.28
C LYS A 118 -5.80 -5.55 9.91
N ILE A 119 -6.31 -5.36 11.13
CA ILE A 119 -7.20 -6.33 11.80
C ILE A 119 -8.58 -6.36 11.11
N GLY A 120 -9.10 -5.21 10.65
CA GLY A 120 -10.35 -5.13 9.87
C GLY A 120 -10.25 -5.79 8.49
N SER A 121 -9.13 -5.66 7.79
CA SER A 121 -8.91 -6.29 6.48
C SER A 121 -8.59 -7.79 6.59
N GLN A 122 -8.02 -8.25 7.71
CA GLN A 122 -7.80 -9.69 7.96
C GLN A 122 -9.08 -10.44 8.36
N THR A 123 -10.12 -9.74 8.84
CA THR A 123 -11.40 -10.38 9.23
C THR A 123 -12.36 -10.64 8.05
N LEU A 124 -11.99 -10.26 6.82
CA LEU A 124 -12.79 -10.52 5.61
C LEU A 124 -12.32 -11.72 4.75
N LYS A 125 -11.40 -12.56 5.28
CA LYS A 125 -11.01 -13.83 4.65
C LYS A 125 -11.01 -15.00 5.62
N ASP A 126 -12.12 -15.19 6.33
CA ASP A 126 -12.53 -16.53 6.74
C ASP A 126 -13.78 -16.91 5.92
N PRO A 127 -13.68 -17.77 4.89
CA PRO A 127 -14.86 -18.55 4.52
C PRO A 127 -15.23 -19.35 5.78
N PRO A 128 -16.52 -19.40 6.18
CA PRO A 128 -16.90 -20.19 7.34
C PRO A 128 -16.45 -21.63 7.08
N SER A 129 -15.42 -22.05 7.81
CA SER A 129 -15.02 -23.44 7.91
C SER A 129 -16.26 -24.19 8.38
N ALA A 130 -16.92 -24.86 7.44
CA ALA A 130 -17.93 -25.86 7.72
C ALA A 130 -17.26 -26.97 8.54
N LYS A 131 -17.28 -26.80 9.86
CA LYS A 131 -16.99 -27.88 10.79
C LYS A 131 -18.25 -28.71 10.93
N SER A 132 -18.16 -29.94 10.44
CA SER A 132 -18.96 -31.08 10.83
C SER A 132 -19.21 -31.12 12.35
N GLY A 133 -20.42 -31.51 12.74
CA GLY A 133 -20.77 -31.83 14.12
C GLY A 133 -22.25 -32.12 14.26
N GLU A 134 -22.56 -33.40 14.46
CA GLU A 134 -23.88 -34.04 14.53
C GLU A 134 -24.70 -33.65 15.79
N TYR A 135 -25.89 -34.29 15.88
CA TYR A 135 -27.00 -34.21 16.88
C TYR A 135 -28.06 -33.12 16.56
N GLU A 136 -29.38 -33.34 16.52
CA GLU A 136 -30.27 -34.43 16.95
C GLU A 136 -31.64 -34.16 16.26
N VAL A 137 -32.24 -35.14 15.57
CA VAL A 137 -33.64 -35.02 15.08
C VAL A 137 -34.55 -35.68 16.11
N VAL A 138 -35.23 -34.85 16.89
CA VAL A 138 -36.42 -35.24 17.65
C VAL A 138 -37.63 -34.91 16.79
N GLY A 139 -38.38 -35.94 16.40
CA GLY A 139 -39.62 -35.84 15.63
C GLY A 139 -40.10 -37.20 15.16
#